data_AF-A0A821QSH2-F1
#
_entry.id   AF-A0A821QSH2-F1
#
_cell.length_a   1.000
_cell.length_b   1.000
_cell.length_c   1.000
_cell.angle_alpha   90.00
_cell.angle_beta   90.00
_cell.angle_gamma   90.00
#
_symmetry.space_group_name_H-M   'P 1'
#
loop_
_entity.id
_entity.type
_entity.pdbx_description
1 polymer ?
#
loop_
_entity_poly.entity_id
_entity_poly.type
_entity_poly.pdbx_seq_one_letter_code
_entity_poly.pdbx_strand_id
1 'polypeptide(L)'
;MTVHRDIHEEYLRLRGQMLYVHEWKAIIYLATPVLENLDAMFNTGLFINDLSMHDSSRDLVLAGTQQSAELKLALDQEKQKSKALEDSMKKLDVEMKKTDLLLYQMIPKKIADRLRSGEKAANLCE
;
A
#
# COMPACT_ATOMS: atom_id res chain seq x y z
N MET A 1 -12.41 38.21 2.60
CA MET A 1 -11.26 37.47 2.07
C MET A 1 -11.71 36.77 0.79
N THR A 2 -11.54 37.43 -0.34
CA THR A 2 -11.80 36.82 -1.65
C THR A 2 -10.60 35.94 -1.95
N VAL A 3 -10.79 34.62 -1.91
CA VAL A 3 -9.76 33.66 -2.32
C VAL A 3 -9.60 33.85 -3.82
N HIS A 4 -8.51 34.49 -4.24
CA HIS A 4 -8.05 34.43 -5.61
C HIS A 4 -7.77 32.95 -5.91
N ARG A 5 -8.66 32.32 -6.69
CA ARG A 5 -8.31 31.07 -7.37
C ARG A 5 -7.38 31.47 -8.51
N ASP A 6 -6.13 31.05 -8.44
CA ASP A 6 -5.28 30.99 -9.62
C ASP A 6 -5.99 30.07 -10.62
N ILE A 7 -6.57 30.67 -11.67
CA ILE A 7 -7.18 29.92 -12.77
C ILE A 7 -6.01 29.40 -13.59
N HIS A 8 -5.48 28.24 -13.24
CA HIS A 8 -4.75 27.44 -14.20
C HIS A 8 -5.74 27.05 -15.29
N GLU A 9 -5.58 27.55 -16.52
CA GLU A 9 -6.33 27.07 -17.68
C GLU A 9 -5.95 25.59 -17.91
N GLU A 10 -6.71 24.70 -17.29
CA GLU A 10 -6.56 23.26 -17.48
C GLU A 10 -7.24 22.90 -18.81
N TYR A 11 -6.44 22.84 -19.88
CA TYR A 11 -6.94 22.46 -21.20
C TYR A 11 -7.35 20.99 -21.21
N LEU A 12 -8.55 20.70 -21.73
CA LEU A 12 -8.98 19.32 -21.94
C LEU A 12 -8.24 18.70 -23.12
N ARG A 13 -7.35 17.74 -22.84
CA ARG A 13 -6.66 16.99 -23.88
C ARG A 13 -7.55 15.88 -24.42
N LEU A 14 -7.86 15.95 -25.71
CA LEU A 14 -8.57 14.90 -26.43
C LEU A 14 -7.58 14.06 -27.24
N ARG A 15 -7.63 12.73 -27.09
CA ARG A 15 -6.85 11.78 -27.92
C ARG A 15 -7.79 11.02 -28.83
N GLY A 16 -7.51 11.01 -30.13
CA GLY A 16 -8.41 10.41 -31.10
C GLY A 16 -7.83 10.26 -32.49
N GLN A 17 -8.70 9.89 -33.43
CA GLN A 17 -8.39 9.73 -34.84
C GLN A 17 -9.22 10.69 -35.69
N MET A 18 -8.62 11.18 -36.77
CA MET A 18 -9.29 12.00 -37.78
C MET A 18 -9.62 11.14 -39.00
N LEU A 19 -10.85 11.20 -39.48
CA LEU A 19 -11.33 10.50 -40.66
C LEU A 19 -11.95 11.49 -41.65
N TYR A 20 -11.50 11.46 -42.91
CA TYR A 20 -12.14 12.25 -43.97
C TYR A 20 -13.35 11.49 -44.54
N VAL A 21 -14.51 12.14 -44.51
CA VAL A 21 -15.77 11.61 -45.06
C VAL A 21 -16.09 12.35 -46.35
N HIS A 22 -16.01 11.64 -47.48
CA HIS A 22 -16.09 12.23 -48.82
C HIS A 22 -17.47 12.82 -49.12
N GLU A 23 -18.52 12.14 -48.69
CA GLU A 23 -19.92 12.52 -48.88
C GLU A 23 -20.23 13.86 -48.20
N TRP A 24 -19.60 14.11 -47.05
CA TRP A 24 -19.79 15.33 -46.26
C TRP A 24 -18.73 16.39 -46.56
N LYS A 25 -17.71 16.04 -47.36
CA LYS A 25 -16.52 16.86 -47.63
C LYS A 25 -15.89 17.42 -46.34
N ALA A 26 -15.86 16.61 -45.28
CA ALA A 26 -15.46 17.04 -43.94
C ALA A 26 -14.56 16.00 -43.24
N ILE A 27 -13.77 16.47 -42.27
CA ILE A 27 -13.00 15.59 -41.37
C ILE A 27 -13.78 15.44 -40.06
N ILE A 28 -14.05 14.21 -39.66
CA ILE A 28 -14.59 13.86 -38.35
C ILE A 28 -13.42 13.54 -37.41
N TYR A 29 -13.44 14.10 -36.21
CA TYR A 29 -12.50 13.76 -35.14
C TYR A 29 -13.22 12.95 -34.07
N LEU A 30 -12.89 11.65 -33.97
CA LEU A 30 -13.40 10.77 -32.92
C LEU A 30 -12.34 10.64 -31.83
N ALA A 31 -12.64 11.15 -30.63
CA ALA A 31 -11.67 11.25 -29.56
C ALA A 31 -12.28 11.00 -28.19
N THR A 32 -11.41 10.57 -27.26
CA THR A 32 -11.72 10.37 -25.85
C THR A 32 -10.88 11.36 -25.02
N PRO A 33 -11.45 12.00 -23.99
CA PRO A 33 -10.67 12.85 -23.08
C PRO A 33 -9.63 12.03 -22.32
N VAL A 34 -8.43 12.59 -22.18
CA VAL A 34 -7.35 11.96 -21.43
C VAL A 34 -7.34 12.53 -20.01
N LEU A 35 -7.85 11.75 -19.06
CA LEU A 35 -7.97 12.11 -17.65
C LEU A 35 -7.20 11.09 -16.81
N GLU A 36 -6.44 11.56 -15.81
CA GLU A 36 -5.59 10.69 -14.99
C GLU A 36 -6.30 10.21 -13.71
N ASN A 37 -7.24 11.00 -13.18
CA ASN A 37 -7.92 10.73 -11.93
C ASN A 37 -9.24 11.52 -11.85
N LEU A 38 -10.00 11.29 -10.76
CA LEU A 38 -11.28 11.96 -10.53
C LEU A 38 -11.14 13.48 -10.31
N ASP A 39 -10.01 13.95 -9.78
CA ASP A 39 -9.77 15.37 -9.55
C ASP A 39 -9.64 16.13 -10.88
N ALA A 40 -8.90 15.58 -11.85
CA ALA A 40 -8.80 16.12 -13.20
C ALA A 40 -10.17 16.15 -13.91
N MET A 41 -11.00 15.13 -13.67
CA MET A 41 -12.36 15.09 -14.22
C MET A 41 -13.25 16.18 -13.59
N PHE A 42 -13.13 16.41 -12.28
CA PHE A 42 -13.84 17.48 -11.58
C PHE A 42 -13.41 18.87 -12.04
N ASN A 43 -12.10 19.11 -12.20
CA ASN A 43 -11.59 20.41 -12.63
C ASN A 43 -11.97 20.74 -14.08
N THR A 44 -12.07 19.72 -14.95
CA THR A 44 -12.52 19.87 -16.33
C THR A 44 -14.05 19.96 -16.47
N GLY A 45 -14.80 19.77 -15.38
CA GLY A 45 -16.26 19.80 -15.36
C GLY A 45 -16.92 18.59 -16.03
N LEU A 46 -16.17 17.51 -16.25
CA LEU A 46 -16.69 16.26 -16.78
C LEU A 46 -17.18 15.35 -15.65
N PHE A 47 -18.07 14.43 -16.00
CA PHE A 47 -18.57 13.39 -15.11
C PHE A 47 -18.21 12.01 -15.65
N ILE A 48 -18.17 11.01 -14.76
CA ILE A 48 -17.82 9.63 -15.13
C ILE A 48 -18.77 9.07 -16.21
N ASN A 49 -20.02 9.54 -16.22
CA ASN A 49 -21.04 9.12 -17.18
C ASN A 49 -20.80 9.70 -18.58
N ASP A 50 -20.01 10.77 -18.71
CA ASP A 50 -19.62 11.35 -20.00
C ASP A 50 -18.55 10.50 -20.71
N LEU A 51 -17.83 9.65 -19.95
CA LEU A 51 -16.89 8.68 -20.51
C LEU A 51 -17.64 7.48 -21.09
N SER A 52 -17.07 6.89 -22.14
CA SER A 52 -17.62 5.68 -22.77
C SER A 52 -17.65 4.51 -21.80
N MET A 53 -18.68 3.67 -21.92
CA MET A 53 -18.79 2.40 -21.18
C MET A 53 -18.16 1.24 -21.93
N HIS A 54 -17.76 1.47 -23.18
CA HIS A 54 -17.28 0.44 -24.09
C HIS A 54 -15.75 0.39 -24.18
N ASP A 55 -15.07 1.31 -23.49
CA ASP A 55 -13.61 1.34 -23.42
C ASP A 55 -13.14 1.42 -21.95
N SER A 56 -11.82 1.38 -21.76
CA SER A 56 -11.19 1.37 -20.43
C SER A 56 -11.05 2.76 -19.80
N SER A 57 -11.67 3.81 -20.36
CA SER A 57 -11.47 5.19 -19.89
C SER A 57 -11.96 5.38 -18.45
N ARG A 58 -13.14 4.84 -18.11
CA ARG A 58 -13.70 4.85 -16.75
C ARG A 58 -12.81 4.11 -15.77
N ASP A 59 -12.38 2.90 -16.14
CA ASP A 59 -11.53 2.06 -15.29
C ASP A 59 -10.18 2.74 -15.01
N LEU A 60 -9.60 3.39 -16.03
CA LEU A 60 -8.32 4.10 -15.88
C LEU A 60 -8.42 5.25 -14.88
N VAL A 61 -9.48 6.05 -14.95
CA VAL A 61 -9.72 7.17 -14.03
C VAL A 61 -9.95 6.68 -12.59
N LEU A 62 -10.62 5.53 -12.43
CA LEU A 62 -10.94 4.96 -11.11
C LEU A 62 -9.79 4.15 -10.50
N ALA A 63 -8.84 3.67 -11.32
CA ALA A 63 -7.74 2.82 -10.89
C ALA A 63 -6.87 3.49 -9.80
N GLY A 64 -6.61 4.80 -9.92
CA GLY A 64 -5.82 5.53 -8.92
C GLY A 64 -6.46 5.49 -7.52
N THR A 65 -7.78 5.62 -7.44
CA THR A 65 -8.54 5.55 -6.19
C THR A 65 -8.51 4.14 -5.60
N GLN A 66 -8.63 3.12 -6.46
CA GLN A 66 -8.58 1.72 -6.04
C GLN A 66 -7.20 1.35 -5.46
N GLN A 67 -6.11 1.73 -6.15
CA GLN A 67 -4.75 1.46 -5.67
C GLN A 67 -4.47 2.08 -4.31
N SER A 68 -4.95 3.31 -4.07
CA SER A 68 -4.79 3.99 -2.78
C SER A 68 -5.51 3.25 -1.64
N ALA A 69 -6.71 2.72 -1.90
CA ALA A 69 -7.46 1.95 -0.92
C ALA A 69 -6.79 0.61 -0.59
N GLU A 70 -6.31 -0.12 -1.60
CA GLU A 70 -5.57 -1.38 -1.43
C GLU A 70 -4.27 -1.15 -0.64
N LEU A 71 -3.52 -0.10 -0.96
CA LEU A 71 -2.30 0.27 -0.26
C LEU A 71 -2.56 0.59 1.21
N LYS A 72 -3.64 1.32 1.50
CA LYS A 72 -4.04 1.65 2.87
C LYS A 72 -4.35 0.38 3.69
N LEU A 73 -5.07 -0.57 3.11
CA LEU A 73 -5.35 -1.85 3.76
C LEU A 73 -4.09 -2.65 4.03
N ALA A 74 -3.17 -2.73 3.05
CA ALA A 74 -1.89 -3.42 3.21
C ALA A 74 -1.05 -2.79 4.33
N LEU A 75 -1.02 -1.45 4.41
CA LEU A 75 -0.31 -0.73 5.47
C LEU A 75 -0.89 -1.03 6.86
N ASP A 76 -2.22 -1.05 6.99
CA ASP A 76 -2.88 -1.35 8.26
C ASP A 76 -2.63 -2.80 8.72
N GLN A 77 -2.63 -3.74 7.78
CA GLN A 77 -2.25 -5.14 8.07
C GLN A 77 -0.80 -5.25 8.53
N GLU A 78 0.12 -4.54 7.89
CA GLU A 78 1.54 -4.58 8.25
C GLU A 78 1.78 -4.00 9.65
N LYS A 79 1.10 -2.90 9.98
CA LYS A 79 1.13 -2.32 11.34
C LYS A 79 0.64 -3.31 12.40
N GLN A 80 -0.45 -4.04 12.11
CA GLN A 80 -0.97 -5.04 13.04
C GLN A 80 0.00 -6.20 13.25
N LYS A 81 0.63 -6.70 12.17
CA LYS A 81 1.66 -7.75 12.26
C LYS A 81 2.88 -7.29 13.05
N SER A 82 3.37 -6.08 12.79
CA SER A 82 4.49 -5.49 13.53
C SER A 82 4.19 -5.43 15.03
N LYS A 83 2.99 -4.96 15.40
CA LYS A 83 2.57 -4.90 16.81
C LYS A 83 2.49 -6.30 17.46
N ALA A 84 1.92 -7.27 16.75
CA ALA A 84 1.82 -8.64 17.24
C ALA A 84 3.21 -9.29 17.42
N LEU A 85 4.15 -8.96 16.54
CA LEU A 85 5.54 -9.40 16.63
C LEU A 85 6.23 -8.78 17.85
N GLU A 86 6.11 -7.47 18.06
CA GLU A 86 6.66 -6.79 19.24
C GLU A 86 6.14 -7.38 20.55
N ASP A 87 4.84 -7.66 20.64
CA ASP A 87 4.24 -8.26 21.82
C ASP A 87 4.73 -9.71 22.04
N SER A 88 4.94 -10.46 20.96
CA SER A 88 5.52 -11.81 21.01
C SER A 88 6.97 -11.78 21.49
N MET A 89 7.78 -10.81 21.02
CA MET A 89 9.15 -10.63 21.48
C MET A 89 9.22 -10.30 22.98
N LYS A 90 8.32 -9.43 23.47
CA LYS A 90 8.24 -9.13 24.92
C LYS A 90 7.89 -10.37 25.74
N LYS A 91 6.95 -11.20 25.26
CA LYS A 91 6.59 -12.46 25.94
C LYS A 91 7.77 -13.44 25.95
N LEU A 92 8.48 -13.54 24.83
CA LEU A 92 9.69 -14.37 24.73
C LEU A 92 10.74 -13.92 25.74
N ASP A 93 11.02 -12.63 25.86
CA ASP A 93 11.97 -12.09 26.84
C ASP A 93 11.60 -12.44 28.28
N VAL A 94 10.31 -12.37 28.63
CA VAL A 94 9.82 -12.74 29.95
C VAL A 94 10.03 -14.24 30.20
N GLU A 95 9.72 -15.08 29.22
CA GLU A 95 9.83 -16.53 29.37
C GLU A 95 11.30 -17.00 29.39
N MET A 96 12.17 -16.34 28.62
CA MET A 96 13.63 -16.55 28.69
C MET A 96 14.15 -16.22 30.10
N LYS A 97 13.75 -15.09 30.69
CA LYS A 97 14.16 -14.72 32.05
C LYS A 97 13.67 -15.72 33.11
N LYS A 98 12.44 -16.21 32.99
CA LYS A 98 11.90 -17.25 33.90
C LYS A 98 12.67 -18.57 33.76
N THR A 99 12.95 -18.97 32.52
CA THR A 99 13.70 -20.20 32.22
C THR A 99 15.10 -20.13 32.80
N ASP A 100 15.78 -18.99 32.63
CA ASP A 100 17.09 -18.74 33.24
C ASP A 100 17.02 -18.84 34.77
N LEU A 101 16.07 -18.15 35.41
CA LEU A 101 15.92 -18.18 36.86
C LEU A 101 15.72 -19.62 37.37
N LEU A 102 14.85 -20.39 36.70
CA LEU A 102 14.57 -21.77 37.07
C LEU A 102 15.82 -22.65 36.93
N LEU A 103 16.61 -22.47 35.87
CA LEU A 103 17.87 -23.19 35.66
C LEU A 103 18.83 -22.99 36.85
N TYR A 104 19.00 -21.75 37.32
CA TYR A 104 19.86 -21.44 38.47
C TYR A 104 19.29 -21.90 39.82
N GLN A 105 17.98 -22.16 39.92
CA GLN A 105 17.35 -22.71 41.13
C GLN A 105 17.46 -24.24 41.23
N MET A 106 17.53 -24.94 40.09
CA MET A 106 17.53 -26.40 40.05
C MET A 106 18.92 -27.04 40.15
N ILE A 107 19.98 -26.33 39.77
CA ILE A 107 21.35 -26.86 39.74
C ILE A 107 22.39 -25.83 40.23
N PRO A 108 23.57 -26.27 40.70
CA PRO A 108 24.64 -25.37 41.14
C PRO A 108 25.06 -24.38 40.04
N LYS A 109 25.35 -23.13 40.44
CA LYS A 109 25.67 -22.01 39.54
C LYS A 109 26.72 -22.35 38.48
N LYS A 110 27.81 -23.03 38.85
CA LYS A 110 28.87 -23.47 37.92
C LYS A 110 28.35 -24.35 36.78
N ILE A 111 27.39 -25.23 37.06
CA ILE A 111 26.79 -26.16 36.10
C ILE A 111 25.79 -25.41 35.20
N ALA A 112 25.00 -24.50 35.77
CA ALA A 112 24.06 -23.66 35.02
C ALA A 112 24.76 -22.72 34.03
N ASP A 113 25.85 -22.06 34.43
CA ASP A 113 26.63 -21.15 33.57
C ASP A 113 27.20 -21.90 32.34
N ARG A 114 27.72 -23.12 32.55
CA ARG A 114 28.23 -24.00 31.48
C ARG A 114 27.13 -24.41 30.50
N LEU A 115 25.97 -24.85 31.00
CA LEU A 115 24.81 -25.19 30.16
C LEU A 115 24.31 -23.98 29.35
N ARG A 116 24.27 -22.79 29.95
CA ARG A 116 23.84 -21.55 29.26
C ARG A 116 24.81 -21.11 28.17
N SER A 117 26.09 -21.45 28.29
CA SER A 117 27.10 -21.22 27.25
C SER A 117 26.99 -22.17 26.04
N GLY A 118 26.05 -23.13 26.08
CA GLY A 118 25.81 -24.10 25.01
C GLY A 118 26.57 -25.42 25.18
N GLU A 119 27.19 -25.66 26.34
CA GLU A 119 27.89 -26.92 26.62
C GLU A 119 26.91 -28.07 26.81
N LYS A 120 27.17 -29.21 26.17
CA LYS A 120 26.28 -30.39 26.24
C LYS A 120 26.29 -30.99 27.64
N ALA A 121 25.10 -31.34 28.14
CA ALA A 121 24.89 -31.93 29.46
C ALA A 121 25.82 -33.12 29.79
N ALA A 122 26.19 -33.93 28.79
CA ALA A 122 27.09 -35.08 28.95
C ALA A 122 28.50 -34.72 29.43
N ASN A 123 28.97 -33.48 29.18
CA ASN A 123 30.32 -33.03 29.52
C ASN A 123 30.41 -32.36 30.90
N LEU A 124 29.28 -32.24 31.63
CA LEU A 124 29.24 -31.55 32.93
C LEU A 124 29.55 -32.45 34.14
N CYS A 125 29.69 -33.77 33.93
CA CYS A 125 29.89 -34.76 35.00
C CYS A 125 31.34 -35.22 35.19
N GLU A 126 32.33 -34.50 34.65
CA GLU A 126 33.76 -34.72 34.93
C GLU A 126 34.28 -33.77 36.02
#